data_AF-K5BKC5-F1
#
_entry.id   AF-K5BKC5-F1
#
_cell.length_a   1.000
_cell.length_b   1.000
_cell.length_c   1.000
_cell.angle_alpha   90.00
_cell.angle_beta   90.00
_cell.angle_gamma   90.00
#
_symmetry.space_group_name_H-M   'P 1'
#
loop_
_entity.id
_entity.type
_entity.pdbx_description
1 polymer ?
#
loop_
_entity_poly.entity_id
_entity_poly.type
_entity_poly.pdbx_seq_one_letter_code
_entity_poly.pdbx_strand_id
1 'polypeptide(L)' 'MRADDGLRGDGGGGRAAAGPPQPQVYPLERAAEAIAAIENRTAKGKIVVKLR' A
#
# COMPACT_ATOMS: atom_id res chain seq x y z
N MET A 1 37.08 -37.66 -7.85
CA MET A 1 35.88 -37.87 -7.03
C MET A 1 36.09 -37.02 -5.77
N ARG A 2 35.47 -35.86 -5.53
CA ARG A 2 34.30 -35.15 -6.08
C ARG A 2 34.64 -33.67 -6.32
N ALA A 3 33.77 -33.03 -7.10
CA ALA A 3 33.90 -31.71 -7.69
C ALA A 3 33.77 -30.53 -6.72
N ASP A 4 34.41 -29.44 -7.15
CA ASP A 4 34.05 -28.03 -6.95
C ASP A 4 32.55 -27.74 -7.18
N ASP A 5 32.18 -26.49 -6.88
CA ASP A 5 30.91 -25.82 -7.21
C ASP A 5 29.70 -26.28 -6.37
N GLY A 6 29.00 -25.44 -5.61
CA GLY A 6 28.68 -24.05 -5.86
C GLY A 6 27.19 -23.88 -5.57
N LEU A 7 26.81 -22.75 -4.96
CA LEU A 7 25.44 -22.24 -4.90
C LEU A 7 24.50 -23.06 -3.96
N ARG A 8 23.63 -22.49 -3.14
CA ARG A 8 22.95 -21.21 -3.23
C ARG A 8 22.23 -21.02 -1.90
N GLY A 9 22.56 -19.97 -1.17
CA GLY A 9 21.62 -19.41 -0.21
C GLY A 9 20.51 -18.76 -1.04
N ASP A 10 19.39 -19.46 -1.27
CA ASP A 10 18.24 -18.87 -1.95
C ASP A 10 17.00 -19.05 -1.09
N GLY A 11 16.29 -17.96 -0.86
CA GLY A 11 14.96 -18.01 -0.24
C GLY A 11 14.85 -17.40 1.15
N GLY A 12 15.71 -16.46 1.53
CA GLY A 12 15.34 -15.43 2.52
C GLY A 12 14.24 -14.52 1.95
N GLY A 13 13.08 -15.09 1.60
CA GLY A 13 11.91 -14.39 1.09
C GLY A 13 11.17 -13.71 2.23
N GLY A 14 11.85 -12.78 2.92
CA GLY A 14 11.19 -11.87 3.83
C GLY A 14 10.12 -11.13 3.06
N ARG A 15 8.85 -11.51 3.24
CA ARG A 15 7.71 -10.76 2.74
C ARG A 15 7.83 -9.37 3.35
N ALA A 16 8.38 -8.42 2.59
CA ALA A 16 8.47 -7.04 3.03
C ALA A 16 7.07 -6.66 3.49
N ALA A 17 6.92 -6.37 4.78
CA ALA A 17 5.65 -5.93 5.32
C ALA A 17 5.31 -4.67 4.54
N ALA A 18 4.29 -4.74 3.68
CA ALA A 18 3.83 -3.58 2.95
C ALA A 18 3.54 -2.52 4.01
N GLY A 19 4.16 -1.35 3.87
CA GLY A 19 3.95 -0.24 4.77
C GLY A 19 2.45 0.06 4.92
N PRO A 20 2.05 0.74 6.00
CA PRO A 20 0.64 1.03 6.23
C PRO A 20 0.01 1.67 4.98
N PRO A 21 -1.25 1.33 4.65
CA PRO A 21 -1.91 1.86 3.47
C PRO A 21 -1.88 3.38 3.49
N GLN A 22 -1.42 3.98 2.39
CA GLN A 22 -1.37 5.44 2.27
C GLN A 22 -2.80 6.00 2.27
N PRO A 23 -3.09 7.03 3.07
CA PRO A 23 -4.42 7.63 3.12
C PRO A 23 -4.72 8.36 1.80
N GLN A 24 -5.97 8.30 1.36
CA GLN A 24 -6.44 9.14 0.27
C GLN A 24 -6.80 10.52 0.82
N VAL A 25 -6.14 11.56 0.32
CA VAL A 25 -6.31 12.93 0.80
C VAL A 25 -7.08 13.76 -0.21
N TYR A 26 -8.19 14.36 0.23
CA TYR A 26 -9.01 15.25 -0.58
C TYR A 26 -8.97 16.66 0.02
N PRO A 27 -8.89 17.73 -0.78
CA PRO A 27 -9.14 19.08 -0.29
C PRO A 27 -10.60 19.23 0.15
N LEU A 28 -10.90 20.19 1.04
CA LEU A 28 -12.27 20.44 1.52
C LEU A 28 -13.26 20.70 0.37
N GLU A 29 -12.81 21.43 -0.65
CA GLU A 29 -13.55 21.75 -1.87
C GLU A 29 -14.05 20.49 -2.62
N ARG A 30 -13.44 19.33 -2.36
CA ARG A 30 -13.77 18.02 -2.96
C ARG A 30 -14.32 17.02 -1.96
N ALA A 31 -14.91 17.48 -0.85
CA ALA A 31 -15.51 16.59 0.14
C ALA A 31 -16.59 15.67 -0.45
N ALA A 32 -17.34 16.14 -1.46
CA ALA A 32 -18.33 15.32 -2.15
C ALA A 32 -17.70 14.10 -2.86
N GLU A 33 -16.55 14.28 -3.52
CA GLU A 33 -15.81 13.18 -4.15
C GLU A 33 -15.31 12.17 -3.10
N ALA A 34 -14.87 12.67 -1.95
CA ALA A 34 -14.45 11.83 -0.83
C ALA A 34 -15.60 10.96 -0.29
N ILE A 35 -16.81 11.52 -0.16
CA ILE A 35 -18.01 10.77 0.26
C ILE A 35 -18.39 9.74 -0.80
N ALA A 36 -18.43 10.13 -2.07
CA ALA A 36 -18.74 9.21 -3.16
C ALA A 36 -17.79 8.00 -3.20
N ALA A 37 -16.51 8.18 -2.87
CA ALA A 37 -15.54 7.08 -2.78
C ALA A 37 -15.86 6.09 -1.64
N ILE A 38 -16.45 6.57 -0.55
CA ILE A 38 -16.91 5.72 0.57
C ILE A 38 -18.15 4.94 0.15
N GLU A 39 -19.15 5.64 -0.39
CA GLU A 39 -20.44 5.03 -0.76
C GLU A 39 -20.26 3.97 -1.85
N ASN A 40 -19.41 4.24 -2.84
CA ASN A 40 -19.10 3.31 -3.92
C ASN A 40 -18.07 2.24 -3.54
N ARG A 41 -17.59 2.22 -2.29
CA ARG A 41 -16.57 1.29 -1.78
C ARG A 41 -15.27 1.28 -2.59
N THR A 42 -14.92 2.40 -3.20
CA THR A 42 -13.64 2.57 -3.92
C THR A 42 -12.53 3.11 -3.00
N ALA A 43 -12.89 3.54 -1.78
CA ALA A 43 -11.95 3.88 -0.73
C ALA A 43 -11.06 2.69 -0.35
N LYS A 44 -9.75 2.79 -0.64
CA LYS A 44 -8.70 1.78 -0.32
C LYS A 44 -8.27 1.77 1.15
N GLY A 45 -8.97 2.48 2.03
CA GLY A 45 -8.60 2.64 3.43
C GLY A 45 -9.01 4.01 3.97
N LYS A 46 -8.09 4.65 4.69
CA LYS A 46 -8.36 5.94 5.33
C LYS A 46 -8.55 7.05 4.29
N ILE A 47 -9.65 7.79 4.44
CA ILE A 47 -9.87 9.06 3.75
C ILE A 47 -9.56 10.19 4.72
N VAL A 48 -8.84 11.21 4.24
CA VAL A 48 -8.53 12.43 4.98
C VAL A 48 -9.00 13.62 4.15
N VAL A 49 -9.83 14.48 4.74
CA VAL A 49 -10.16 15.78 4.15
C VAL A 49 -9.25 16.82 4.78
N LYS A 50 -8.49 17.53 3.95
CA LYS A 50 -7.54 18.55 4.41
C LYS A 50 -8.18 19.93 4.38
N LEU A 51 -8.15 20.59 5.53
CA LEU A 51 -8.45 22.02 5.66
C LEU A 51 -7.15 22.82 5.51
N ARG A 52 -7.28 24.04 4.99
CA ARG A 52 -6.20 25.02 4.95
C ARG A 52 -6.24 25.87 6.21
#